data_AF-A0A315WZ91-F1
#
_entry.id   AF-A0A315WZ91-F1
#
_cell.length_a   1.000
_cell.length_b   1.000
_cell.length_c   1.000
_cell.angle_alpha   90.00
_cell.angle_beta   90.00
_cell.angle_gamma   90.00
#
_symmetry.space_group_name_H-M   'P 1'
#
loop_
_entity.id
_entity.type
_entity.pdbx_description
1 polymer ?
#
loop_
_entity_poly.entity_id
_entity_poly.type
_entity_poly.pdbx_seq_one_letter_code
_entity_poly.pdbx_strand_id
1 'polypeptide(L)'
;MEKLIELAQSPSSPGIETVDKMVMKLHVPCSEKSVTVQINPFLQDYEENADQPNVQIRQMQITSTTSDTKTLTFDFENNSTHNIDIDGENYQITLMNIGKEKTQDGEFPAFEFLVKKD
;
A
#
# COMPACT_ATOMS: atom_id res chain seq x y z
N MET A 1 -14.95 10.65 -4.26
CA MET A 1 -14.92 9.15 -4.28
C MET A 1 -14.46 8.66 -2.90
N GLU A 2 -14.90 7.49 -2.44
CA GLU A 2 -14.50 6.94 -1.14
C GLU A 2 -14.25 5.43 -1.26
N LYS A 3 -13.09 4.94 -0.81
CA LYS A 3 -12.71 3.52 -0.82
C LYS A 3 -11.97 3.15 0.47
N LEU A 4 -12.42 2.09 1.13
CA LEU A 4 -11.68 1.43 2.21
C LEU A 4 -10.74 0.39 1.59
N ILE A 5 -9.46 0.42 1.97
CA ILE A 5 -8.45 -0.54 1.54
C ILE A 5 -7.74 -1.16 2.73
N GLU A 6 -7.25 -2.38 2.56
CA GLU A 6 -6.36 -3.05 3.51
C GLU A 6 -5.05 -3.37 2.81
N LEU A 7 -3.94 -3.04 3.46
CA LEU A 7 -2.60 -3.42 3.01
C LEU A 7 -2.00 -4.37 4.05
N ALA A 8 -1.59 -5.57 3.62
CA ALA A 8 -0.96 -6.56 4.47
C ALA A 8 0.46 -6.89 4.01
N GLN A 9 1.34 -7.29 4.93
CA GLN A 9 2.66 -7.83 4.61
C GLN A 9 2.63 -9.36 4.58
N SER A 10 1.69 -9.96 3.87
CA SER A 10 1.58 -11.42 3.78
C SER A 10 2.03 -11.97 2.41
N PRO A 11 2.37 -13.27 2.33
CA PRO A 11 2.70 -13.90 1.05
C PRO A 11 1.53 -13.95 0.05
N SER A 12 0.29 -13.91 0.55
CA SER A 12 -0.94 -14.02 -0.25
C SER A 12 -1.56 -12.68 -0.62
N SER A 13 -1.27 -11.62 0.14
CA SER A 13 -1.82 -10.28 -0.04
C SER A 13 -0.66 -9.30 -0.16
N PRO A 14 -0.39 -8.73 -1.35
CA PRO A 14 0.74 -7.85 -1.52
C PRO A 14 0.48 -6.55 -0.75
N GLY A 15 1.51 -6.01 -0.10
CA GLY A 15 1.42 -4.75 0.65
C GLY A 15 1.33 -3.51 -0.26
N ILE A 16 0.59 -3.60 -1.36
CA ILE A 16 0.40 -2.55 -2.36
C ILE A 16 -1.01 -2.64 -2.93
N GLU A 17 -1.63 -1.48 -3.15
CA GLU A 17 -2.98 -1.37 -3.72
C GLU A 17 -3.06 -0.12 -4.61
N THR A 18 -3.88 -0.19 -5.65
CA THR A 18 -4.20 0.97 -6.49
C THR A 18 -5.60 1.51 -6.17
N VAL A 19 -5.70 2.81 -5.94
CA VAL A 19 -6.94 3.54 -5.67
C VAL A 19 -7.02 4.75 -6.60
N ASP A 20 -7.88 4.68 -7.61
CA ASP A 20 -7.94 5.66 -8.70
C ASP A 20 -6.55 5.83 -9.36
N LYS A 21 -5.98 7.04 -9.37
CA LYS A 21 -4.65 7.33 -9.92
C LYS A 21 -3.52 7.14 -8.90
N MET A 22 -3.84 6.71 -7.70
CA MET A 22 -2.88 6.59 -6.60
C MET A 22 -2.46 5.14 -6.40
N VAL A 23 -1.16 4.92 -6.27
CA VAL A 23 -0.59 3.64 -5.84
C VAL A 23 -0.11 3.80 -4.41
N MET A 24 -0.60 2.97 -3.49
CA MET A 24 -0.19 2.96 -2.10
C MET A 24 0.57 1.67 -1.81
N LYS A 25 1.78 1.78 -1.23
CA LYS A 25 2.62 0.63 -0.88
C LYS A 25 3.11 0.74 0.58
N LEU A 26 3.04 -0.35 1.34
CA LEU A 26 3.68 -0.45 2.65
C LEU A 26 5.20 -0.30 2.54
N HIS A 27 5.77 0.50 3.41
CA HIS A 27 7.20 0.74 3.48
C HIS A 27 7.68 0.61 4.92
N VAL A 28 8.86 0.04 5.11
CA VAL A 28 9.47 -0.01 6.43
C VAL A 28 9.95 1.38 6.85
N PRO A 29 9.89 1.75 8.14
CA PRO A 29 9.49 0.93 9.28
C PRO A 29 7.96 0.80 9.45
N CYS A 30 7.51 -0.36 9.92
CA CYS A 30 6.13 -0.60 10.36
C CYS A 30 6.16 -1.23 11.76
N SER A 31 5.16 -0.92 12.59
CA SER A 31 5.02 -1.44 13.95
C SER A 31 3.55 -1.61 14.33
N GLU A 32 3.28 -2.14 15.52
CA GLU A 32 1.91 -2.21 16.07
C GLU A 32 1.32 -0.84 16.42
N LYS A 33 2.09 0.26 16.29
CA LYS A 33 1.65 1.63 16.61
C LYS A 33 1.68 2.59 15.42
N SER A 34 2.42 2.24 14.37
CA SER A 34 2.63 3.12 13.23
C SER A 34 2.90 2.35 11.96
N VAL A 35 2.53 2.94 10.83
CA VAL A 35 2.75 2.39 9.51
C VAL A 35 3.29 3.46 8.58
N THR A 36 4.32 3.13 7.82
CA THR A 36 4.83 3.99 6.76
C THR A 36 4.35 3.46 5.41
N VAL A 37 3.90 4.37 4.54
CA VAL A 37 3.48 4.06 3.17
C VAL A 37 4.20 4.96 2.18
N GLN A 38 4.54 4.39 1.03
CA GLN A 38 4.94 5.12 -0.16
C GLN A 38 3.71 5.31 -1.04
N ILE A 39 3.50 6.56 -1.45
CA ILE A 39 2.46 6.96 -2.39
C ILE A 39 3.10 7.24 -3.74
N ASN A 40 2.51 6.71 -4.79
CA ASN A 40 3.01 6.75 -6.17
C ASN A 40 4.50 6.37 -6.28
N PRO A 41 4.91 5.21 -5.73
CA PRO A 41 6.18 4.64 -6.15
C PRO A 41 6.10 4.34 -7.66
N PHE A 42 7.20 4.49 -8.37
CA PHE A 42 7.25 4.07 -9.77
C PHE A 42 7.11 2.55 -9.83
N LEU A 43 6.03 2.08 -10.45
CA LEU A 43 5.78 0.66 -10.66
C LEU A 43 6.41 0.23 -11.98
N GLN A 44 7.31 -0.74 -11.90
CA GLN A 44 7.76 -1.51 -13.05
C GLN A 44 7.24 -2.94 -12.87
N ASP A 45 6.26 -3.31 -13.69
CA ASP A 45 5.78 -4.69 -13.72
C ASP A 45 6.88 -5.57 -14.34
N TYR A 46 7.38 -6.51 -13.54
CA TYR A 46 8.30 -7.55 -14.01
C TYR A 46 7.57 -8.89 -14.01
N GLU A 47 7.23 -9.36 -15.20
CA GLU A 47 6.70 -10.71 -15.42
C GLU A 47 7.87 -11.67 -15.71
N GLU A 48 8.23 -12.50 -14.73
CA GLU A 48 9.23 -13.55 -14.93
C GLU A 48 8.55 -14.80 -15.52
N ASN A 49 8.89 -15.18 -16.76
CA ASN A 49 8.39 -16.39 -17.47
C ASN A 49 6.99 -16.29 -18.13
N ALA A 50 6.64 -15.15 -18.75
CA ALA A 50 5.40 -14.99 -19.53
C ALA A 50 5.14 -16.08 -20.61
N ASP A 51 6.19 -16.80 -21.03
CA ASP A 51 6.13 -17.81 -22.09
C ASP A 51 5.92 -19.26 -21.60
N GLN A 52 5.77 -19.51 -20.29
CA GLN A 52 5.63 -20.88 -19.75
C GLN A 52 4.21 -21.19 -19.25
N PRO A 53 3.45 -22.05 -19.96
CA PRO A 53 2.15 -22.52 -19.47
C PRO A 53 2.35 -23.36 -18.19
N ASN A 54 1.58 -23.05 -17.15
CA ASN A 54 1.52 -23.70 -15.82
C ASN A 54 2.49 -23.23 -14.72
N VAL A 55 3.20 -22.11 -14.88
CA VAL A 55 3.89 -21.48 -13.75
C VAL A 55 2.94 -20.46 -13.13
N GLN A 56 2.51 -20.67 -11.88
CA GLN A 56 1.91 -19.61 -11.07
C GLN A 56 3.03 -18.64 -10.70
N ILE A 57 3.29 -17.69 -11.60
CA ILE A 57 4.37 -16.72 -11.46
C ILE A 57 3.97 -15.76 -10.34
N ARG A 58 4.84 -15.65 -9.35
CA ARG A 58 4.81 -14.58 -8.35
C ARG A 58 5.11 -13.29 -9.12
N GLN A 59 4.09 -12.50 -9.45
CA GLN A 59 4.28 -11.20 -10.09
C GLN A 59 5.20 -10.36 -9.19
N MET A 60 6.42 -10.10 -9.66
CA MET A 60 7.39 -9.34 -8.90
C MET A 60 7.21 -7.88 -9.31
N GLN A 61 6.39 -7.15 -8.56
CA GLN A 61 6.26 -5.71 -8.76
C GLN A 61 7.52 -5.02 -8.22
N ILE A 62 8.40 -4.60 -9.14
CA ILE A 62 9.57 -3.81 -8.78
C ILE A 62 9.10 -2.37 -8.63
N THR A 63 9.36 -1.78 -7.47
CA THR A 63 9.07 -0.38 -7.23
C THR A 63 10.34 0.40 -6.98
N SER A 64 10.48 1.56 -7.59
CA SER A 64 11.54 2.52 -7.28
C SER A 64 10.96 3.83 -6.77
N THR A 65 11.69 4.47 -5.85
CA THR A 65 11.37 5.83 -5.41
C THR A 65 11.80 6.81 -6.49
N THR A 66 10.91 7.69 -6.90
CA THR A 66 11.16 8.81 -7.81
C THR A 66 10.98 10.15 -7.09
N SER A 67 11.14 11.28 -7.80
CA SER A 67 10.82 12.61 -7.26
C SER A 67 9.36 12.76 -6.85
N ASP A 68 8.49 11.94 -7.44
CA ASP A 68 7.03 12.04 -7.29
C ASP A 68 6.53 11.11 -6.17
N THR A 69 7.38 10.20 -5.69
CA THR A 69 7.06 9.30 -4.60
C THR A 69 7.01 10.06 -3.27
N LYS A 70 5.86 10.04 -2.61
CA LYS A 70 5.69 10.62 -1.26
C LYS A 70 5.79 9.51 -0.23
N THR A 71 6.56 9.73 0.85
CA THR A 71 6.61 8.79 1.98
C THR A 71 5.87 9.40 3.15
N LEU A 72 4.84 8.72 3.64
CA LEU A 72 3.96 9.17 4.71
C LEU A 72 3.98 8.17 5.86
N THR A 73 4.02 8.66 7.09
CA THR A 73 3.91 7.82 8.29
C THR A 73 2.60 8.14 8.99
N PHE A 74 1.86 7.10 9.34
CA PHE A 74 0.58 7.16 10.03
C PHE A 74 0.68 6.57 11.43
N ASP A 75 0.02 7.20 12.39
CA ASP A 75 -0.19 6.71 13.75
C ASP A 75 -1.49 7.32 14.32
N PHE A 76 -2.11 6.65 15.29
CA PHE A 76 -3.38 7.14 15.87
C PHE A 76 -3.23 8.30 16.85
N GLU A 77 -2.02 8.57 17.34
CA GLU A 77 -1.80 9.57 18.40
C GLU A 77 -1.74 10.98 17.81
N ASN A 78 -1.00 11.17 16.72
CA ASN A 78 -0.65 12.49 16.21
C ASN A 78 -0.88 12.62 14.70
N ASN A 79 -0.87 11.52 13.94
CA ASN A 79 -0.73 11.59 12.48
C ASN A 79 -1.59 10.58 11.72
N SER A 80 -2.87 10.47 12.08
CA SER A 80 -3.75 9.43 11.51
C SER A 80 -4.27 9.77 10.12
N THR A 81 -4.19 11.04 9.71
CA THR A 81 -4.76 11.52 8.45
C THR A 81 -3.79 12.41 7.71
N HIS A 82 -3.62 12.16 6.41
CA HIS A 82 -2.82 12.97 5.50
C HIS A 82 -3.65 13.43 4.32
N ASN A 83 -3.51 14.70 3.95
CA ASN A 83 -4.05 15.22 2.70
C ASN A 83 -2.90 15.34 1.69
N ILE A 84 -3.09 14.81 0.49
CA ILE A 84 -2.11 14.87 -0.59
C ILE A 84 -2.75 15.28 -1.91
N ASP A 85 -1.98 16.00 -2.72
CA ASP A 85 -2.30 16.26 -4.11
C ASP A 85 -1.56 15.26 -5.01
N ILE A 86 -2.30 14.63 -5.92
CA ILE A 86 -1.79 13.77 -6.99
C ILE A 86 -2.38 14.27 -8.32
N ASP A 87 -1.53 14.79 -9.20
CA ASP A 87 -1.93 15.34 -10.51
C ASP A 87 -3.04 16.41 -10.44
N GLY A 88 -3.03 17.26 -9.41
CA GLY A 88 -4.05 18.30 -9.21
C GLY A 88 -5.35 17.83 -8.56
N GLU A 89 -5.40 16.56 -8.12
CA GLU A 89 -6.53 15.95 -7.44
C GLU A 89 -6.19 15.76 -5.96
N ASN A 90 -7.06 16.23 -5.06
CA ASN A 90 -6.85 16.13 -3.62
C ASN A 90 -7.43 14.83 -3.07
N TYR A 91 -6.60 14.14 -2.28
CA TYR A 91 -6.97 12.94 -1.56
C TYR A 91 -6.73 13.13 -0.08
N GLN A 92 -7.67 12.65 0.73
CA GLN A 92 -7.51 12.43 2.15
C GLN A 92 -7.33 10.94 2.41
N ILE A 93 -6.24 10.58 3.05
CA ILE A 93 -5.94 9.21 3.48
C ILE A 93 -6.00 9.19 4.99
N THR A 94 -6.84 8.33 5.57
CA THR A 94 -6.97 8.16 7.01
C THR A 94 -6.67 6.71 7.39
N LEU A 95 -5.76 6.52 8.33
CA LEU A 95 -5.52 5.23 8.98
C LEU A 95 -6.72 4.88 9.86
N MET A 96 -7.33 3.72 9.60
CA MET A 96 -8.53 3.24 10.28
C MET A 96 -8.23 2.11 11.27
N ASN A 97 -7.27 1.23 10.94
CA ASN A 97 -6.91 0.09 11.77
C ASN A 97 -5.42 -0.27 11.65
N ILE A 98 -4.81 -0.69 12.76
CA ILE A 98 -3.52 -1.39 12.79
C ILE A 98 -3.79 -2.76 13.40
N GLY A 99 -3.63 -3.81 12.61
CA GLY A 99 -4.01 -5.16 13.00
C GLY A 99 -3.14 -6.23 12.36
N LYS A 100 -3.72 -7.43 12.21
CA LYS A 100 -3.08 -8.58 11.60
C LYS A 100 -4.05 -9.31 10.68
N GLU A 101 -3.58 -9.67 9.49
CA GLU A 101 -4.23 -10.61 8.59
C GLU A 101 -3.87 -12.04 9.02
N LYS A 102 -4.87 -12.90 9.22
CA LYS A 102 -4.65 -14.31 9.51
C LYS A 102 -4.75 -15.14 8.24
N THR A 103 -3.69 -15.87 7.94
CA THR A 103 -3.60 -16.81 6.83
C THR A 103 -3.32 -18.22 7.34
N GLN A 104 -3.29 -19.21 6.45
CA GLN A 104 -2.86 -20.58 6.81
C GLN A 104 -1.40 -20.62 7.28
N ASP A 105 -0.58 -19.69 6.78
CA ASP A 105 0.86 -19.63 7.03
C ASP A 105 1.23 -18.78 8.26
N GLY A 106 0.24 -18.14 8.91
CA GLY A 106 0.44 -17.35 10.12
C GLY A 106 -0.31 -16.02 10.14
N GLU A 107 0.05 -15.17 11.10
CA GLU A 107 -0.48 -13.81 11.25
C GLU A 107 0.53 -12.78 10.73
N PHE A 108 0.09 -11.89 9.85
CA PHE A 108 0.94 -10.87 9.21
C PHE A 108 0.41 -9.46 9.53
N PRO A 109 1.25 -8.44 9.72
CA PRO A 109 0.78 -7.07 9.94
C PRO A 109 -0.13 -6.61 8.81
N ALA A 110 -1.26 -6.02 9.17
CA ALA A 110 -2.26 -5.49 8.25
C ALA A 110 -2.74 -4.12 8.70
N PHE A 111 -3.02 -3.25 7.74
CA PHE A 111 -3.34 -1.85 7.98
C PHE A 111 -4.49 -1.43 7.09
N GLU A 112 -5.55 -0.89 7.70
CA GLU A 112 -6.72 -0.40 6.96
C GLU A 112 -6.65 1.10 6.79
N PHE A 113 -6.92 1.57 5.57
CA PHE A 113 -6.96 2.98 5.22
C PHE A 113 -8.27 3.33 4.54
N LEU A 114 -8.85 4.46 4.93
CA LEU A 114 -9.94 5.09 4.19
C LEU A 114 -9.35 6.17 3.27
N VAL A 115 -9.55 6.00 1.96
CA VAL A 115 -9.13 6.97 0.96
C VAL A 115 -10.36 7.70 0.45
N LYS A 116 -10.36 9.03 0.59
CA LYS A 116 -11.38 9.93 0.05
C LYS A 116 -10.76 10.85 -0.99
N LYS A 117 -11.47 11.06 -2.08
CA LYS A 117 -11.18 12.07 -3.11
C LYS A 117 -12.24 13.15 -3.02
N ASP A 118 -11.78 14.40 -2.89
CA ASP A 118 -12.62 15.60 -2.85
C ASP A 118 -13.41 15.81 -4.15
#